data_AF-A0A4C1XKI0-F1
#
_entry.id   AF-A0A4C1XKI0-F1
#
_cell.length_a   1.000
_cell.length_b   1.000
_cell.length_c   1.000
_cell.angle_alpha   90.00
_cell.angle_beta   90.00
_cell.angle_gamma   90.00
#
_symmetry.space_group_name_H-M   'P 1'
#
loop_
_entity.id
_entity.type
_entity.pdbx_description
1 polymer ?
#
loop_
_entity_poly.entity_id
_entity_poly.type
_entity_poly.pdbx_seq_one_letter_code
_entity_poly.pdbx_strand_id
1 'polypeptide(L)'
;MGTPRYGDSAGAVKCIHQFPGGVFPGKAISFRATTPPGAYRFTINLQCGPNTDSNDDIAFHFNVRFPDGCVVRNHRTANTWGPEERAGGLPIRQGVAFQARILYGLTSFKVSLNSIHFCEFFYRLPFQRITHITFGGDVTLTSINFEGAQPQPQPPSHNLSKMPRDDVRASAAAQDMQASNKCIQGT
;
A
#
# COMPACT_ATOMS: atom_id res chain seq x y z
N MET A 1 -28.48 -9.12 -32.76
CA MET A 1 -28.35 -8.30 -31.53
C MET A 1 -26.89 -8.33 -31.12
N GLY A 2 -26.15 -7.26 -31.38
CA GLY A 2 -24.73 -7.19 -31.04
C GLY A 2 -24.56 -6.84 -29.56
N THR A 3 -23.83 -7.65 -28.81
CA THR A 3 -23.32 -7.27 -27.50
C THR A 3 -22.47 -6.01 -27.65
N PRO A 4 -22.61 -4.97 -26.80
CA PRO A 4 -21.70 -3.83 -26.86
C PRO A 4 -20.30 -4.35 -26.51
N ARG A 5 -19.36 -4.27 -27.45
CA ARG A 5 -17.93 -4.39 -27.14
C ARG A 5 -17.58 -3.16 -26.32
N TYR A 6 -17.64 -3.27 -25.00
CA TYR A 6 -17.18 -2.24 -24.08
C TYR A 6 -15.65 -2.24 -24.14
N GLY A 7 -15.12 -1.52 -25.12
CA GLY A 7 -13.70 -1.20 -25.21
C GLY A 7 -13.25 -0.44 -23.96
N ASP A 8 -12.17 -0.93 -23.36
CA ASP A 8 -11.14 -0.24 -22.57
C ASP A 8 -11.46 0.73 -21.42
N SER A 9 -12.71 1.03 -21.13
CA SER A 9 -13.04 1.92 -20.01
C SER A 9 -13.24 1.12 -18.73
N ALA A 10 -12.14 0.66 -18.11
CA ALA A 10 -12.11 0.59 -16.65
C ALA A 10 -12.82 1.85 -16.15
N GLY A 11 -14.02 1.72 -15.57
CA GLY A 11 -14.97 2.83 -15.49
C GLY A 11 -14.34 4.09 -14.90
N ALA A 12 -14.86 5.27 -15.28
CA ALA A 12 -14.28 6.57 -14.93
C ALA A 12 -13.72 6.60 -13.50
N VAL A 13 -12.50 7.13 -13.34
CA VAL A 13 -11.87 7.29 -12.03
C VAL A 13 -12.78 8.17 -11.17
N LYS A 14 -13.24 7.62 -10.04
CA LYS A 14 -14.13 8.30 -9.10
C LYS A 14 -13.36 9.09 -8.07
N CYS A 15 -12.20 8.60 -7.66
CA CYS A 15 -11.33 9.33 -6.75
C CYS A 15 -9.86 8.91 -6.91
N ILE A 16 -8.98 9.81 -6.51
CA ILE A 16 -7.53 9.68 -6.51
C ILE A 16 -6.97 10.19 -5.19
N HIS A 17 -6.03 9.45 -4.61
CA HIS A 17 -5.30 9.87 -3.42
C HIS A 17 -3.80 9.71 -3.62
N GLN A 18 -3.03 10.72 -3.19
CA GLN A 18 -1.57 10.66 -3.18
C GLN A 18 -1.07 9.90 -1.94
N PHE A 19 0.05 9.18 -2.05
CA PHE A 19 0.72 8.55 -0.91
C PHE A 19 1.54 9.57 -0.10
N PRO A 20 1.17 9.86 1.17
CA PRO A 20 1.95 10.76 2.01
C PRO A 20 3.32 10.15 2.35
N GLY A 21 4.40 10.86 2.00
CA GLY A 21 5.78 10.41 2.27
C GLY A 21 6.18 9.15 1.49
N GLY A 22 5.61 8.93 0.31
CA GLY A 22 5.98 7.86 -0.62
C GLY A 22 5.61 6.45 -0.15
N VAL A 23 6.12 5.44 -0.86
CA VAL A 23 5.87 4.02 -0.62
C VAL A 23 7.19 3.27 -0.39
N PHE A 24 7.20 2.35 0.56
CA PHE A 24 8.34 1.48 0.85
C PHE A 24 7.87 0.20 1.55
N PRO A 25 8.68 -0.88 1.54
CA PRO A 25 8.31 -2.13 2.19
C PRO A 25 7.93 -1.93 3.66
N GLY A 26 6.82 -2.54 4.08
CA GLY A 26 6.25 -2.38 5.41
C GLY A 26 5.17 -1.32 5.53
N LYS A 27 5.05 -0.39 4.57
CA LYS A 27 3.86 0.46 4.44
C LYS A 27 2.67 -0.37 3.98
N ALA A 28 1.47 0.04 4.37
CA ALA A 28 0.24 -0.55 3.89
C ALA A 28 -0.82 0.52 3.65
N ILE A 29 -1.85 0.14 2.92
CA ILE A 29 -3.04 0.96 2.72
C ILE A 29 -4.22 0.08 3.10
N SER A 30 -5.08 0.55 3.97
CA SER A 30 -6.37 -0.09 4.21
C SER A 30 -7.50 0.82 3.82
N PHE A 31 -8.57 0.25 3.30
CA PHE A 31 -9.76 1.01 2.93
C PHE A 31 -11.02 0.17 3.09
N ARG A 32 -12.11 0.86 3.33
CA ARG A 32 -13.47 0.30 3.29
C ARG A 32 -14.18 0.85 2.08
N ALA A 33 -14.83 -0.03 1.33
CA ALA A 33 -15.60 0.35 0.16
C ALA A 33 -16.88 -0.47 0.05
N THR A 34 -17.83 0.01 -0.74
CA THR A 34 -19.04 -0.71 -1.10
C THR A 34 -19.25 -0.66 -2.61
N THR A 35 -20.09 -1.56 -3.12
CA THR A 35 -20.53 -1.57 -4.51
C THR A 35 -22.06 -1.47 -4.53
N PRO A 36 -22.67 -0.83 -5.54
CA PRO A 36 -24.12 -0.87 -5.67
C PRO A 36 -24.62 -2.29 -5.99
N PRO A 37 -25.89 -2.63 -5.69
CA PRO A 37 -26.54 -3.80 -6.25
C PRO A 37 -26.43 -3.79 -7.78
N GLY A 38 -26.09 -4.92 -8.40
CA GLY A 38 -25.92 -5.03 -9.85
C GLY A 38 -24.61 -4.47 -10.41
N ALA A 39 -23.64 -4.12 -9.56
CA ALA A 39 -22.31 -3.66 -10.00
C ALA A 39 -21.67 -4.62 -11.01
N TYR A 40 -21.15 -4.11 -12.13
CA TYR A 40 -20.56 -4.91 -13.18
C TYR A 40 -19.06 -5.15 -12.92
N ARG A 41 -18.31 -4.06 -12.67
CA ARG A 41 -16.88 -4.12 -12.36
C ARG A 41 -16.39 -2.88 -11.65
N PHE A 42 -15.30 -3.01 -10.91
CA PHE A 42 -14.55 -1.86 -10.42
C PHE A 42 -13.05 -2.12 -10.46
N THR A 43 -12.27 -1.05 -10.32
CA THR A 43 -10.81 -1.09 -10.38
C THR A 43 -10.19 -0.30 -9.24
N ILE A 44 -9.07 -0.82 -8.76
CA ILE A 44 -8.18 -0.14 -7.83
C ILE A 44 -6.80 -0.16 -8.46
N ASN A 45 -6.22 1.01 -8.70
CA ASN A 45 -4.92 1.12 -9.37
C ASN A 45 -3.90 1.77 -8.45
N LEU A 46 -2.71 1.20 -8.36
CA LEU A 46 -1.51 1.88 -7.88
C LEU A 46 -0.82 2.52 -9.08
N GLN A 47 -0.96 3.83 -9.21
CA GLN A 47 -0.51 4.63 -10.37
C GLN A 47 0.83 5.33 -10.11
N CYS A 48 1.60 5.46 -11.19
CA CYS A 48 2.88 6.15 -11.20
C CYS A 48 2.78 7.66 -11.48
N GLY A 49 1.61 8.26 -11.26
CA GLY A 49 1.37 9.69 -11.40
C GLY A 49 -0.10 10.06 -11.07
N PRO A 50 -0.45 11.36 -11.15
CA PRO A 50 -1.76 11.88 -10.80
C PRO A 50 -2.79 11.85 -11.94
N ASN A 51 -2.41 11.53 -13.17
CA ASN A 51 -3.27 11.68 -14.34
C ASN A 51 -4.39 10.63 -14.34
N THR A 52 -5.64 11.11 -14.29
CA THR A 52 -6.86 10.28 -14.38
C THR A 52 -7.22 9.93 -15.82
N ASP A 53 -6.71 10.70 -16.79
CA ASP A 53 -7.18 10.71 -18.18
C ASP A 53 -6.23 9.92 -19.11
N SER A 54 -5.54 8.93 -18.52
CA SER A 54 -5.03 7.70 -19.17
C SER A 54 -3.54 7.53 -19.49
N ASN A 55 -2.60 8.42 -19.15
CA ASN A 55 -1.19 8.17 -19.52
C ASN A 55 -0.27 7.59 -18.43
N ASP A 56 -0.68 7.61 -17.17
CA ASP A 56 0.25 7.12 -16.14
C ASP A 56 0.29 5.59 -16.13
N ASP A 57 1.51 5.07 -15.96
CA ASP A 57 1.76 3.66 -15.76
C ASP A 57 1.01 3.18 -14.50
N ILE A 58 0.50 1.95 -14.57
CA ILE A 58 -0.18 1.29 -13.46
C ILE A 58 0.70 0.14 -13.01
N ALA A 59 1.33 0.28 -11.85
CA ALA A 59 2.20 -0.75 -11.29
C ALA A 59 1.42 -1.95 -10.75
N PHE A 60 0.19 -1.70 -10.28
CA PHE A 60 -0.73 -2.74 -9.84
C PHE A 60 -2.16 -2.34 -10.18
N HIS A 61 -2.78 -3.11 -11.05
CA HIS A 61 -4.18 -3.02 -11.42
C HIS A 61 -4.93 -4.16 -10.73
N PHE A 62 -5.89 -3.82 -9.88
CA PHE A 62 -6.77 -4.78 -9.22
C PHE A 62 -8.19 -4.59 -9.74
N ASN A 63 -8.66 -5.51 -10.58
CA ASN A 63 -9.93 -5.38 -11.28
C ASN A 63 -10.90 -6.50 -10.91
N VAL A 64 -11.89 -6.14 -10.11
CA VAL A 64 -12.99 -7.02 -9.75
C VAL A 64 -13.99 -7.07 -10.90
N ARG A 65 -14.26 -8.28 -11.41
CA ARG A 65 -15.24 -8.53 -12.48
C ARG A 65 -16.30 -9.50 -11.96
N PHE A 66 -17.47 -8.97 -11.62
CA PHE A 66 -18.57 -9.78 -11.08
C PHE A 66 -19.08 -10.85 -12.07
N PRO A 67 -19.29 -10.55 -13.36
CA PRO A 67 -19.73 -11.57 -14.34
C PRO A 67 -18.73 -12.70 -14.52
N ASP A 68 -17.43 -12.40 -14.48
CA ASP A 68 -16.36 -13.38 -14.64
C ASP A 68 -16.11 -14.18 -13.34
N GLY A 69 -16.71 -13.79 -12.22
CA GLY A 69 -16.49 -14.43 -10.93
C GLY A 69 -15.04 -14.38 -10.44
N CYS A 70 -14.27 -13.37 -10.85
CA CYS A 70 -12.85 -13.29 -10.53
C CYS A 70 -12.34 -11.87 -10.27
N VAL A 71 -11.13 -11.82 -9.70
CA VAL A 71 -10.30 -10.62 -9.68
C VAL A 71 -9.15 -10.78 -10.65
N VAL A 72 -9.09 -9.91 -11.64
CA VAL A 72 -7.97 -9.79 -12.56
C VAL A 72 -6.92 -8.87 -11.96
N ARG A 73 -5.67 -9.31 -11.92
CA ARG A 73 -4.52 -8.47 -11.57
C ARG A 73 -3.58 -8.32 -12.74
N ASN A 74 -3.06 -7.10 -12.94
CA ASN A 74 -2.10 -6.81 -14.00
C ASN A 74 -1.28 -5.56 -13.69
N HIS A 75 -0.47 -5.14 -14.66
CA HIS A 75 0.22 -3.87 -14.74
C HIS A 75 0.03 -3.29 -16.15
N ARG A 76 0.18 -1.98 -16.29
CA ARG A 76 0.12 -1.28 -17.57
C ARG A 76 1.32 -0.34 -17.69
N THR A 77 2.07 -0.43 -18.78
CA THR A 77 3.19 0.46 -19.10
C THR A 77 3.04 1.01 -20.50
N ALA A 78 3.27 2.32 -20.68
CA ALA A 78 3.13 2.98 -21.97
C ALA A 78 1.82 2.57 -22.69
N ASN A 79 0.71 2.62 -21.94
CA ASN A 79 -0.64 2.22 -22.38
C ASN A 79 -0.80 0.77 -22.86
N THR A 80 0.17 -0.11 -22.59
CA THR A 80 0.11 -1.53 -22.93
C THR A 80 -0.08 -2.38 -21.67
N TRP A 81 -1.07 -3.26 -21.68
CA TRP A 81 -1.30 -4.21 -20.59
C TRP A 81 -0.32 -5.38 -20.67
N GLY A 82 0.14 -5.83 -19.51
CA GLY A 82 0.94 -7.05 -19.40
C GLY A 82 0.11 -8.34 -19.34
N PRO A 83 0.71 -9.46 -18.89
CA PRO A 83 -0.01 -10.72 -18.69
C PRO A 83 -0.90 -10.70 -17.45
N GLU A 84 -2.15 -11.14 -17.57
CA GLU A 84 -3.11 -11.16 -16.45
C GLU A 84 -2.88 -12.30 -15.45
N GLU A 85 -3.20 -12.04 -14.18
CA GLU A 85 -3.30 -13.06 -13.12
C GLU A 85 -4.74 -13.17 -12.59
N ARG A 86 -5.36 -14.35 -12.68
CA ARG A 86 -6.80 -14.56 -12.42
C ARG A 86 -7.13 -15.54 -11.27
N ALA A 87 -6.14 -16.20 -10.67
CA ALA A 87 -6.34 -17.19 -9.61
C ALA A 87 -6.94 -16.60 -8.32
N GLY A 88 -7.69 -17.40 -7.55
CA GLY A 88 -8.24 -17.02 -6.24
C GLY A 88 -9.75 -16.72 -6.21
N GLY A 89 -10.41 -16.66 -7.38
CA GLY A 89 -11.86 -16.43 -7.46
C GLY A 89 -12.28 -15.01 -7.09
N LEU A 90 -13.48 -14.87 -6.52
CA LEU A 90 -14.08 -13.58 -6.16
C LEU A 90 -14.63 -13.58 -4.73
N PRO A 91 -13.86 -13.09 -3.74
CA PRO A 91 -14.28 -13.03 -2.34
C PRO A 91 -15.02 -11.71 -1.97
N ILE A 92 -15.63 -11.04 -2.95
CA ILE A 92 -16.41 -9.81 -2.77
C ILE A 92 -17.79 -10.01 -3.40
N ARG A 93 -18.84 -9.54 -2.71
CA ARG A 93 -20.23 -9.63 -3.20
C ARG A 93 -20.75 -8.24 -3.57
N GLN A 94 -21.54 -8.18 -4.65
CA GLN A 94 -22.25 -6.96 -5.06
C GLN A 94 -23.16 -6.47 -3.92
N GLY A 95 -23.27 -5.15 -3.73
CA GLY A 95 -24.13 -4.58 -2.69
C GLY A 95 -23.60 -4.68 -1.26
N VAL A 96 -22.48 -5.39 -1.04
CA VAL A 96 -21.92 -5.65 0.29
C VAL A 96 -20.64 -4.84 0.48
N ALA A 97 -20.52 -4.18 1.64
CA ALA A 97 -19.30 -3.49 2.01
C ALA A 97 -18.16 -4.49 2.25
N PHE A 98 -16.95 -4.11 1.86
CA PHE A 98 -15.75 -4.91 2.08
C PHE A 98 -14.61 -4.03 2.61
N GLN A 99 -13.68 -4.65 3.33
CA GLN A 99 -12.41 -4.06 3.69
C GLN A 99 -11.31 -4.68 2.83
N ALA A 100 -10.41 -3.86 2.33
CA ALA A 100 -9.20 -4.33 1.66
C ALA A 100 -7.97 -3.72 2.32
N ARG A 101 -6.88 -4.47 2.32
CA ARG A 101 -5.56 -4.02 2.75
C ARG A 101 -4.52 -4.42 1.71
N ILE A 102 -3.71 -3.48 1.27
CA ILE A 102 -2.58 -3.69 0.36
C ILE A 102 -1.31 -3.37 1.13
N LEU A 103 -0.51 -4.39 1.41
CA LEU A 103 0.80 -4.27 2.05
C LEU A 103 1.89 -4.25 0.98
N TYR A 104 2.81 -3.29 1.09
CA TYR A 104 4.02 -3.24 0.29
C TYR A 104 5.03 -4.22 0.90
N GLY A 105 5.22 -5.38 0.28
CA GLY A 105 6.24 -6.35 0.67
C GLY A 105 7.62 -6.00 0.11
N LEU A 106 8.60 -6.88 0.34
CA LEU A 106 9.93 -6.73 -0.24
C LEU A 106 9.95 -7.04 -1.75
N THR A 107 9.10 -7.98 -2.19
CA THR A 107 9.10 -8.49 -3.58
C THR A 107 7.73 -8.40 -4.26
N SER A 108 6.66 -8.20 -3.50
CA SER A 108 5.28 -8.27 -3.97
C SER A 108 4.37 -7.33 -3.18
N PHE A 109 3.23 -6.96 -3.77
CA PHE A 109 2.09 -6.47 -3.02
C PHE A 109 1.37 -7.66 -2.40
N LYS A 110 1.00 -7.58 -1.13
CA LYS A 110 0.15 -8.57 -0.46
C LYS A 110 -1.23 -7.98 -0.21
N VAL A 111 -2.26 -8.65 -0.71
CA VAL A 111 -3.64 -8.17 -0.61
C VAL A 111 -4.42 -9.07 0.33
N SER A 112 -5.12 -8.43 1.27
CA SER A 112 -6.12 -9.08 2.11
C SER A 112 -7.48 -8.44 1.90
N LEU A 113 -8.52 -9.28 1.88
CA LEU A 113 -9.92 -8.87 1.78
C LEU A 113 -10.67 -9.39 2.99
N ASN A 114 -11.36 -8.50 3.71
CA ASN A 114 -12.04 -8.78 4.97
C ASN A 114 -11.14 -9.53 5.97
N SER A 115 -9.90 -9.04 6.11
CA SER A 115 -8.84 -9.60 6.96
C SER A 115 -8.31 -10.99 6.56
N ILE A 116 -8.80 -11.58 5.48
CA ILE A 116 -8.32 -12.86 4.94
C ILE A 116 -7.33 -12.58 3.81
N HIS A 117 -6.18 -13.25 3.82
CA HIS A 117 -5.22 -13.16 2.72
C HIS A 117 -5.87 -13.63 1.42
N PHE A 118 -5.76 -12.83 0.36
CA PHE A 118 -6.33 -13.12 -0.94
C PHE A 118 -5.25 -13.48 -1.96
N CYS A 119 -4.24 -12.63 -2.11
CA CYS A 119 -3.18 -12.88 -3.08
C CYS A 119 -1.89 -12.10 -2.81
N GLU A 120 -0.84 -12.52 -3.49
CA GLU A 120 0.35 -11.72 -3.74
C GLU A 120 0.44 -11.36 -5.22
N PHE A 121 0.93 -10.15 -5.53
CA PHE A 121 1.24 -9.72 -6.89
C PHE A 121 2.69 -9.24 -6.93
N PHE A 122 3.56 -9.99 -7.58
CA PHE A 122 4.99 -9.67 -7.66
C PHE A 122 5.21 -8.36 -8.42
N TYR A 123 6.19 -7.56 -7.98
CA TYR A 123 6.49 -6.29 -8.61
C TYR A 123 6.91 -6.49 -10.07
N ARG A 124 6.18 -5.83 -10.98
CA ARG A 124 6.52 -5.76 -12.41
C ARG A 124 7.05 -4.38 -12.83
N LEU A 125 6.85 -3.38 -11.97
CA LEU A 125 7.48 -2.07 -12.05
C LEU A 125 8.15 -1.74 -10.72
N PRO A 126 9.17 -0.86 -10.71
CA PRO A 126 9.74 -0.36 -9.46
C PRO A 126 8.65 0.30 -8.61
N PHE A 127 8.38 -0.26 -7.42
CA PHE A 127 7.32 0.22 -6.54
C PHE A 127 7.51 1.69 -6.16
N GLN A 128 8.75 2.19 -6.14
CA GLN A 128 9.11 3.58 -5.85
C GLN A 128 8.47 4.58 -6.82
N ARG A 129 8.08 4.14 -8.02
CA ARG A 129 7.39 5.00 -8.99
C ARG A 129 5.94 5.28 -8.61
N ILE A 130 5.37 4.50 -7.69
CA ILE A 130 3.96 4.62 -7.30
C ILE A 130 3.80 5.87 -6.43
N THR A 131 2.88 6.74 -6.86
CA THR A 131 2.61 8.02 -6.18
C THR A 131 1.14 8.16 -5.79
N HIS A 132 0.24 7.44 -6.46
CA HIS A 132 -1.20 7.58 -6.27
C HIS A 132 -1.93 6.25 -6.23
N ILE A 133 -3.06 6.21 -5.52
CA ILE A 133 -4.08 5.17 -5.62
C ILE A 133 -5.33 5.76 -6.24
N THR A 134 -5.93 5.06 -7.21
CA THR A 134 -7.21 5.45 -7.81
C THR A 134 -8.24 4.35 -7.73
N PHE A 135 -9.51 4.78 -7.66
CA PHE A 135 -10.67 3.91 -7.63
C PHE A 135 -11.57 4.27 -8.80
N GLY A 136 -11.98 3.27 -9.60
CA GLY A 136 -12.78 3.47 -10.81
C GLY A 136 -13.90 2.43 -10.93
N GLY A 137 -14.90 2.74 -11.74
CA GLY A 137 -16.06 1.86 -11.96
C GLY A 137 -17.03 1.78 -10.77
N ASP A 138 -17.66 0.64 -10.57
CA ASP A 138 -18.79 0.44 -9.64
C ASP A 138 -18.37 0.25 -8.19
N VAL A 139 -17.56 1.19 -7.67
CA VAL A 139 -17.13 1.23 -6.27
C VAL A 139 -17.38 2.60 -5.66
N THR A 140 -17.71 2.61 -4.38
CA THR A 140 -17.80 3.81 -3.55
C THR A 140 -16.88 3.61 -2.36
N LEU A 141 -15.88 4.48 -2.24
CA LEU A 141 -14.94 4.47 -1.13
C LEU A 141 -15.58 5.12 0.11
N THR A 142 -15.57 4.42 1.23
CA THR A 142 -16.10 4.92 2.51
C THR A 142 -14.99 5.53 3.36
N SER A 143 -13.83 4.88 3.41
CA SER A 143 -12.66 5.38 4.15
C SER A 143 -11.38 4.80 3.57
N ILE A 144 -10.28 5.54 3.73
CA ILE A 144 -8.93 5.10 3.40
C ILE A 144 -7.99 5.49 4.54
N ASN A 145 -7.03 4.63 4.84
CA ASN A 145 -5.99 4.84 5.82
C ASN A 145 -4.64 4.42 5.23
N PHE A 146 -3.62 5.27 5.42
CA PHE A 146 -2.26 4.99 5.03
C PHE A 146 -1.47 4.59 6.28
N GLU A 147 -0.94 3.38 6.27
CA GLU A 147 -0.29 2.73 7.40
C GLU A 147 1.22 2.61 7.17
N GLY A 148 1.96 2.57 8.28
CA GLY A 148 3.42 2.42 8.31
C GLY A 148 4.10 3.63 8.92
N ALA A 149 5.04 3.39 9.82
CA ALA A 149 5.83 4.43 10.45
C ALA A 149 6.69 5.15 9.41
N GLN A 150 6.93 6.45 9.58
CA GLN A 150 8.08 7.10 8.96
C GLN A 150 9.34 6.30 9.34
N PRO A 151 10.35 6.15 8.47
CA PRO A 151 11.67 5.76 8.94
C PRO A 151 12.00 6.70 10.08
N GLN A 152 12.13 6.20 11.31
CA GLN A 152 12.61 7.05 12.40
C GLN A 152 13.93 7.66 11.91
N PRO A 153 14.13 8.98 12.01
CA PRO A 153 15.45 9.54 11.84
C PRO A 153 16.32 8.79 12.84
N GLN A 154 17.22 7.94 12.37
CA GLN A 154 18.19 7.33 13.26
C GLN A 154 18.90 8.51 13.92
N PRO A 155 18.86 8.65 15.27
CA PRO A 155 19.68 9.67 15.91
C PRO A 155 21.11 9.45 15.42
N PRO A 156 21.84 10.52 15.03
CA PRO A 156 23.19 10.37 14.50
C PRO A 156 23.97 9.51 15.48
N SER A 157 24.41 8.33 15.02
CA SER A 157 25.28 7.49 15.80
C SER A 157 26.52 8.32 16.09
N HIS A 158 26.65 8.83 17.32
CA HIS A 158 27.86 9.49 17.76
C HIS A 158 28.98 8.47 17.63
N ASN A 159 29.78 8.64 16.58
CA ASN A 159 30.92 7.80 16.32
C ASN A 159 31.93 8.10 17.43
N LEU A 160 32.01 7.22 18.44
CA LEU A 160 32.94 7.32 19.58
C LEU A 160 34.42 7.40 19.16
N SER A 161 34.72 7.22 17.87
CA SER A 161 36.07 7.27 17.30
C SER A 161 36.64 8.68 17.07
N LYS A 162 35.89 9.76 17.34
CA LYS A 162 36.34 11.15 17.12
C LYS A 162 36.47 12.04 18.36
N MET A 163 36.33 11.51 19.58
CA MET A 163 36.57 12.33 20.78
C MET A 163 38.09 12.46 21.07
N PRO A 164 38.60 13.67 21.32
CA PRO A 164 39.95 13.86 21.86
C PRO A 164 40.12 13.08 23.18
N ARG A 165 41.30 12.48 23.39
CA ARG A 165 41.56 11.52 24.48
C ARG A 165 41.38 12.08 25.90
N ASP A 166 41.25 13.40 26.05
CA ASP A 166 41.26 14.06 27.36
C ASP A 166 39.91 13.98 28.09
N ASP A 167 38.80 13.71 27.41
CA ASP A 167 37.45 13.68 28.01
C ASP A 167 36.96 12.28 28.43
N VAL A 168 37.71 11.21 28.12
CA VAL A 168 37.34 9.83 28.47
C VAL A 168 37.28 9.61 29.98
N ARG A 169 38.04 10.39 30.76
CA ARG A 169 38.11 10.24 32.22
C ARG A 169 36.93 10.88 32.96
N ALA A 170 36.23 11.83 32.35
CA ALA A 170 35.08 12.50 32.97
C ALA A 170 33.79 11.65 32.91
N SER A 171 33.66 10.75 31.92
CA SER A 171 32.47 9.90 31.76
C SER A 171 32.44 8.70 32.71
N ALA A 172 33.58 8.18 33.16
CA ALA A 172 33.63 7.01 34.04
C ALA A 172 33.17 7.34 35.47
N ALA A 173 33.38 8.58 35.93
CA ALA A 173 32.95 9.02 37.27
C ALA A 173 31.43 9.29 37.36
N ALA A 174 30.77 9.58 36.23
CA ALA A 174 29.33 9.85 36.21
C ALA A 174 28.47 8.58 36.24
N GLN A 175 29.02 7.43 35.85
CA GLN A 175 28.29 6.14 35.85
C GLN A 175 28.30 5.46 37.22
N ASP A 176 29.27 5.76 38.09
CA ASP A 176 29.34 5.17 39.45
C ASP A 176 28.41 5.88 40.45
N MET A 177 28.08 7.16 40.22
CA MET A 177 27.24 7.93 41.14
C MET A 177 25.72 7.68 40.99
N GLN A 178 25.29 7.03 39.89
CA GLN A 178 23.88 6.64 39.69
C GLN A 178 23.56 5.22 40.17
N ALA A 179 24.57 4.37 40.38
CA ALA A 179 24.37 3.01 40.90
C ALA A 179 24.12 3.00 42.42
N SER A 180 24.63 3.98 43.17
CA SER A 180 24.45 4.04 44.63
C SER A 180 23.09 4.58 45.08
N ASN A 181 22.36 5.31 44.23
CA ASN A 181 21.08 5.94 44.61
C ASN A 181 19.84 5.04 44.39
N LYS A 182 20.00 3.84 43.83
CA LYS A 182 18.90 2.88 43.63
C LYS A 182 18.76 1.82 44.73
N CYS A 183 19.55 1.90 45.82
CA CYS A 183 19.52 0.94 46.93
C CYS A 183 18.88 1.50 48.23
N ILE A 184 18.37 2.74 48.27
CA ILE A 184 17.91 3.39 49.53
C ILE A 184 16.38 3.72 49.56
N GLN A 185 15.60 3.39 48.53
CA GLN A 185 14.13 3.43 48.60
C GLN A 185 13.61 2.14 47.95
N GLY A 186 13.14 1.10 48.63
CA GLY A 186 12.50 1.01 49.93
C GLY A 186 11.27 0.10 49.70
N THR A 187 11.23 -1.01 50.43
CA THR A 187 10.11 -1.93 50.70
C THR A 187 8.71 -1.36 50.59
#